data_AF-A0A6C2UQ21-F1
#
_entry.id   AF-A0A6C2UQ21-F1
#
_cell.length_a   1.000
_cell.length_b   1.000
_cell.length_c   1.000
_cell.angle_alpha   90.00
_cell.angle_beta   90.00
_cell.angle_gamma   90.00
#
_symmetry.space_group_name_H-M   'P 1'
#
loop_
_entity.id
_entity.type
_entity.pdbx_description
1 polymer ?
#
loop_
_entity_poly.entity_id
_entity_poly.type
_entity_poly.pdbx_seq_one_letter_code
_entity_poly.pdbx_strand_id
1 'polypeptide(L)' 'MRQLIVIEPETPHCLENAVAEFERTLIVHALEKCEGIQTRAAKRLGTTRRILRYRMDKLGIEAMRKQS' A
#
# COMPACT_ATOMS: atom_id res chain seq x y z
N MET A 1 19.06 -5.53 29.51
CA MET A 1 18.58 -6.33 28.35
C MET A 1 17.34 -5.63 27.80
N ARG A 2 17.30 -5.34 26.50
CA ARG A 2 16.17 -4.63 25.87
C ARG A 2 15.11 -5.67 25.51
N GLN A 3 13.92 -5.60 26.10
CA GLN A 3 12.82 -6.47 25.72
C GLN A 3 12.40 -6.10 24.28
N LEU A 4 12.47 -7.05 23.34
CA LEU A 4 11.78 -6.91 22.06
C LEU A 4 10.29 -6.84 22.36
N ILE A 5 9.65 -5.72 22.03
CA ILE A 5 8.20 -5.65 21.97
C ILE A 5 7.81 -6.47 20.75
N VAL A 6 7.42 -7.73 20.97
CA VAL A 6 6.67 -8.48 19.97
C VAL A 6 5.25 -7.95 20.09
N ILE A 7 4.86 -7.08 19.16
CA ILE A 7 3.49 -6.60 19.03
C ILE A 7 2.73 -7.78 18.41
N GLU A 8 2.23 -8.69 19.25
CA GLU A 8 1.23 -9.66 18.81
C GLU A 8 -0.10 -8.90 18.69
N PRO A 9 -0.66 -8.75 17.48
CA PRO A 9 -1.91 -8.03 17.32
C PRO A 9 -3.08 -8.84 17.90
N GLU A 10 -3.81 -8.23 18.83
CA GLU A 10 -4.88 -8.82 19.63
C GLU A 10 -6.19 -9.05 18.84
N THR A 11 -6.11 -9.14 17.51
CA THR A 11 -7.26 -9.23 16.61
C THR A 11 -7.11 -10.41 15.67
N PRO A 12 -8.18 -11.19 15.38
CA PRO A 12 -8.15 -12.16 14.31
C PRO A 12 -7.86 -11.45 12.98
N HIS A 13 -6.63 -11.53 12.50
CA HIS A 13 -6.31 -11.19 11.12
C HIS A 13 -6.91 -12.29 10.25
N CYS A 14 -8.12 -12.05 9.73
CA CYS A 14 -8.56 -12.86 8.61
C CYS A 14 -7.55 -12.66 7.46
N LEU A 15 -7.35 -13.71 6.66
CA LEU A 15 -6.44 -13.68 5.52
C LEU A 15 -6.69 -12.46 4.63
N GLU A 16 -7.94 -12.07 4.47
CA GLU A 16 -8.34 -10.89 3.69
C GLU A 16 -7.72 -9.58 4.22
N ASN A 17 -7.72 -9.37 5.53
CA ASN A 17 -7.15 -8.17 6.15
C ASN A 17 -5.62 -8.14 5.98
N ALA A 18 -4.94 -9.27 6.20
CA ALA A 18 -3.48 -9.35 6.06
C ALA A 18 -3.04 -9.10 4.61
N VAL A 19 -3.78 -9.66 3.64
CA VAL A 19 -3.52 -9.41 2.20
C VAL A 19 -3.75 -7.94 1.86
N ALA A 20 -4.82 -7.32 2.38
CA ALA A 20 -5.13 -5.92 2.11
C ALA A 20 -4.06 -4.97 2.70
N GLU A 21 -3.55 -5.26 3.89
CA GLU A 21 -2.49 -4.48 4.53
C GLU A 21 -1.15 -4.59 3.78
N PHE A 22 -0.79 -5.82 3.38
CA PHE A 22 0.40 -6.04 2.57
C PHE A 22 0.27 -5.35 1.20
N GLU A 23 -0.88 -5.45 0.56
CA GLU A 23 -1.17 -4.78 -0.71
C GLU A 23 -1.07 -3.25 -0.56
N ARG A 24 -1.66 -2.68 0.50
CA ARG A 24 -1.55 -1.24 0.80
C ARG A 24 -0.09 -0.82 0.88
N THR A 25 0.73 -1.56 1.63
CA THR A 25 2.16 -1.27 1.81
C THR A 25 2.90 -1.25 0.47
N LEU A 26 2.65 -2.22 -0.40
CA LEU A 26 3.27 -2.26 -1.74
C LEU A 26 2.85 -1.07 -2.61
N ILE A 27 1.57 -0.72 -2.61
CA ILE A 27 1.03 0.38 -3.42
C ILE A 27 1.60 1.72 -2.94
N VAL A 28 1.58 1.99 -1.64
CA VAL A 28 2.11 3.23 -1.05
C VAL A 28 3.60 3.37 -1.37
N HIS A 29 4.39 2.34 -1.12
CA HIS A 29 5.82 2.37 -1.40
C HIS A 29 6.12 2.57 -2.90
N ALA A 30 5.35 1.94 -3.80
CA ALA A 30 5.51 2.14 -5.23
C ALA A 30 5.15 3.57 -5.66
N LEU A 31 4.11 4.17 -5.08
CA LEU A 31 3.74 5.56 -5.32
C LEU A 31 4.83 6.52 -4.83
N GLU A 32 5.37 6.32 -3.63
CA GLU A 32 6.48 7.13 -3.09
C GLU A 32 7.71 7.09 -3.99
N LYS A 33 8.15 5.89 -4.39
CA LYS A 33 9.30 5.71 -5.30
C LYS A 33 9.07 6.26 -6.71
N CYS A 34 7.81 6.52 -7.07
CA CYS A 34 7.42 7.07 -8.35
C CYS A 34 6.88 8.50 -8.24
N GLU A 35 7.12 9.19 -7.12
CA GLU A 35 6.72 10.58 -6.91
C GLU A 35 5.20 10.81 -7.08
N GLY A 36 4.39 9.82 -6.71
CA GLY A 36 2.93 9.84 -6.87
C GLY A 36 2.43 9.58 -8.29
N ILE A 37 3.32 9.36 -9.27
CA ILE A 37 2.93 9.11 -10.66
C ILE A 37 2.38 7.68 -10.79
N GLN A 38 1.05 7.56 -10.76
CA GLN A 38 0.32 6.27 -10.81
C GLN A 38 0.73 5.38 -11.98
N THR A 39 0.96 5.94 -13.17
CA THR A 39 1.38 5.14 -14.34
C THR A 39 2.76 4.50 -14.13
N ARG A 40 3.71 5.22 -13.50
CA ARG A 40 5.04 4.69 -13.17
C ARG A 40 4.95 3.66 -12.04
N ALA A 41 4.14 3.93 -11.01
CA ALA A 41 3.90 2.99 -9.92
C ALA A 41 3.29 1.68 -10.40
N ALA A 42 2.28 1.75 -11.29
CA ALA A 42 1.66 0.57 -11.88
C ALA A 42 2.65 -0.27 -12.69
N LYS A 43 3.48 0.40 -13.52
CA LYS A 43 4.55 -0.27 -14.26
C LYS A 43 5.55 -0.96 -13.33
N ARG A 44 5.92 -0.30 -12.22
CA ARG A 44 6.83 -0.86 -11.20
C ARG A 44 6.23 -2.09 -10.50
N LEU A 45 4.93 -2.09 -10.27
CA LEU A 45 4.19 -3.21 -9.66
C LEU A 45 3.81 -4.31 -10.67
N GLY A 46 4.19 -4.18 -11.94
CA GLY A 46 3.85 -5.17 -12.97
C GLY A 46 2.36 -5.21 -13.32
N THR A 47 1.65 -4.09 -13.21
CA THR A 47 0.21 -3.98 -13.46
C THR A 47 -0.14 -2.77 -14.34
N THR A 48 -1.43 -2.58 -14.63
CA THR A 48 -1.93 -1.42 -15.39
C THR A 48 -2.35 -0.28 -14.46
N ARG A 49 -2.32 0.96 -14.98
CA ARG A 49 -2.83 2.13 -14.23
C ARG A 49 -4.29 1.94 -13.78
N ARG A 50 -5.12 1.30 -14.61
CA ARG A 50 -6.54 1.03 -14.28
C ARG A 50 -6.68 0.10 -13.08
N ILE A 51 -5.91 -0.99 -13.05
CA ILE A 51 -5.93 -1.93 -11.91
C ILE A 51 -5.41 -1.25 -10.66
N LEU A 52 -4.29 -0.52 -10.76
CA LEU A 52 -3.74 0.22 -9.63
C LEU A 52 -4.77 1.20 -9.04
N ARG A 53 -5.46 1.98 -9.88
CA ARG A 53 -6.51 2.91 -9.43
C ARG A 53 -7.62 2.16 -8.70
N TYR A 54 -8.13 1.07 -9.26
CA TYR A 54 -9.16 0.27 -8.59
C TYR A 54 -8.72 -0.25 -7.22
N ARG A 55 -7.47 -0.71 -7.08
CA ARG A 55 -6.94 -1.15 -5.79
C ARG A 55 -6.78 0.01 -4.81
N MET A 56 -6.32 1.18 -5.28
CA MET A 56 -6.25 2.39 -4.48
C MET A 56 -7.63 2.81 -3.97
N ASP A 57 -8.65 2.80 -4.84
CA ASP A 57 -10.03 3.13 -4.45
C ASP A 57 -10.55 2.13 -3.41
N LYS A 58 -10.33 0.82 -3.62
CA LYS A 58 -10.74 -0.24 -2.68
C LYS A 58 -10.05 -0.12 -1.31
N LEU A 59 -8.80 0.31 -1.28
CA LEU A 59 -7.99 0.44 -0.07
C LEU A 59 -8.05 1.85 0.52
N GLY A 60 -8.78 2.80 -0.07
CA GLY A 60 -8.81 4.19 0.38
C GLY A 60 -7.43 4.87 0.36
N ILE A 61 -6.61 4.59 -0.67
CA ILE A 61 -5.30 5.21 -0.86
C ILE A 61 -5.47 6.44 -1.75
N GLU A 62 -5.37 7.62 -1.15
CA GLU A 62 -5.41 8.87 -1.91
C GLU A 62 -4.04 9.15 -2.55
N ALA A 63 -4.05 9.62 -3.79
CA ALA A 63 -2.83 10.07 -4.43
C ALA A 63 -2.36 11.36 -3.74
N MET A 64 -1.24 11.31 -3.01
CA MET A 64 -0.63 12.51 -2.46
C MET A 64 -0.30 13.49 -3.60
N ARG A 65 -1.10 14.54 -3.78
CA ARG A 65 -0.61 15.77 -4.42
C ARG A 65 0.38 16.35 -3.43
N LYS A 66 1.67 16.38 -3.77
CA LYS A 66 2.60 17.28 -3.08
C LYS A 66 2.01 18.68 -3.24
N GLN A 67 1.51 19.23 -2.13
CA GLN A 67 1.22 20.65 -2.04
C GLN A 67 2.59 21.32 -2.07
N SER A 68 2.88 21.97 -3.20
CA SER A 68 4.02 22.86 -3.37
C SER A 68 3.96 24.01 -2.37
#